data_AF-A0A6A7MGW2-F1
#
_entry.id   AF-A0A6A7MGW2-F1
#
_cell.length_a   1.000
_cell.length_b   1.000
_cell.length_c   1.000
_cell.angle_alpha   90.00
_cell.angle_beta   90.00
_cell.angle_gamma   90.00
#
_symmetry.space_group_name_H-M   'P 1'
#
loop_
_entity.id
_entity.type
_entity.pdbx_description
1 polymer ?
#
loop_
_entity_poly.entity_id
_entity_poly.type
_entity_poly.pdbx_seq_one_letter_code
_entity_poly.pdbx_strand_id
1 'polypeptide(L)' 'MVHLPGPIYPRTKYVAETLELLLKEHPDTSIAEIERLIPDCRNVSRKVLEEMVAGIKQRGQARSRHMQANG' A
#
# COMPACT_ATOMS: atom_id res chain seq x y z
N MET A 1 3.26 19.70 -33.22
CA MET A 1 3.50 18.57 -32.31
C MET A 1 2.80 18.88 -30.99
N VAL A 2 1.68 18.22 -30.71
CA VAL A 2 0.92 18.44 -29.47
C VAL A 2 1.61 17.63 -28.38
N HIS A 3 2.25 18.31 -27.42
CA HIS A 3 2.65 17.67 -26.16
C HIS A 3 1.38 17.43 -25.36
N LEU A 4 0.85 16.21 -25.41
CA LEU A 4 -0.09 15.75 -24.39
C LEU A 4 0.70 15.65 -23.08
N PRO A 5 0.32 16.36 -22.01
CA PRO A 5 0.89 16.09 -20.70
C PRO A 5 0.54 14.63 -20.39
N GLY A 6 1.55 13.78 -20.28
CA GLY A 6 1.37 12.42 -19.80
C GLY A 6 0.55 12.48 -18.51
N PRO A 7 -0.30 11.46 -18.23
CA PRO A 7 -1.23 11.53 -17.13
C PRO A 7 -0.47 11.86 -15.83
N ILE A 8 -0.81 13.01 -15.24
CA ILE A 8 -0.31 13.41 -13.92
C ILE A 8 -1.05 12.54 -12.91
N TYR A 9 -0.62 11.29 -12.79
CA TYR A 9 -1.09 10.43 -11.72
C TYR A 9 -0.56 10.99 -10.40
N PRO A 10 -1.43 11.24 -9.40
CA PRO A 10 -0.97 11.67 -8.10
C PRO A 10 -0.07 10.57 -7.52
N ARG A 11 1.22 10.87 -7.31
CA ARG A 11 2.25 9.92 -6.80
C ARG A 11 1.77 9.14 -5.58
N THR A 12 0.92 9.73 -4.76
CA THR A 12 0.30 9.13 -3.57
C THR A 12 -0.59 7.92 -3.87
N LYS A 13 -1.29 7.88 -5.02
CA LYS A 13 -2.14 6.74 -5.40
C LYS A 13 -1.30 5.50 -5.73
N TYR A 14 -0.17 5.69 -6.41
CA TYR A 14 0.76 4.61 -6.77
C TYR A 14 1.41 3.97 -5.54
N VAL A 15 1.78 4.79 -4.54
CA VAL A 15 2.35 4.29 -3.28
C VAL A 15 1.35 3.40 -2.55
N ALA A 16 0.08 3.82 -2.45
CA ALA A 16 -0.96 3.04 -1.77
C ALA A 16 -1.23 1.68 -2.46
N GLU A 17 -1.38 1.67 -3.79
CA GLU A 17 -1.59 0.43 -4.56
C GLU A 17 -0.39 -0.52 -4.47
N THR A 18 0.83 0.02 -4.52
CA THR A 18 2.08 -0.76 -4.38
C THR A 18 2.21 -1.34 -2.97
N LEU A 19 1.87 -0.56 -1.93
CA LEU A 19 1.84 -1.02 -0.54
C LEU A 19 0.82 -2.15 -0.36
N GLU A 20 -0.36 -2.02 -0.97
CA GLU A 20 -1.41 -3.03 -0.90
C GLU A 20 -0.99 -4.35 -1.57
N LEU A 21 -0.36 -4.29 -2.73
CA LEU A 21 0.14 -5.49 -3.41
C LEU A 21 1.23 -6.19 -2.58
N LEU A 22 2.24 -5.43 -2.12
CA LEU A 22 3.35 -5.94 -1.32
C LEU A 22 2.86 -6.62 -0.04
N LEU A 23 1.96 -5.97 0.71
CA LEU A 23 1.43 -6.51 1.97
C LEU A 23 0.43 -7.65 1.78
N LYS A 24 -0.15 -7.80 0.59
CA LYS A 24 -1.01 -8.94 0.26
C LYS A 24 -0.17 -10.20 0.02
N GLU A 25 0.97 -10.07 -0.65
CA GLU A 25 1.90 -11.19 -0.91
C GLU A 25 2.79 -11.49 0.29
N HIS A 26 3.19 -10.45 1.02
CA HIS A 26 4.11 -10.50 2.15
C HIS A 26 3.56 -9.68 3.33
N PRO A 27 2.56 -10.21 4.08
CA PRO A 27 1.91 -9.47 5.17
C PRO A 27 2.85 -9.13 6.34
N ASP A 28 3.98 -9.82 6.46
CA ASP A 28 4.95 -9.64 7.53
C ASP A 28 6.06 -8.64 7.19
N THR A 29 6.03 -8.03 5.98
CA THR A 29 7.05 -7.03 5.58
C THR A 29 7.13 -5.89 6.59
N SER A 30 8.35 -5.58 7.01
CA SER A 30 8.63 -4.52 7.97
C SER A 30 8.61 -3.13 7.32
N ILE A 31 8.41 -2.08 8.13
CA ILE A 31 8.45 -0.69 7.65
C ILE A 31 9.80 -0.36 6.98
N ALA A 32 10.91 -0.84 7.55
CA ALA A 32 12.24 -0.61 6.99
C ALA A 32 12.41 -1.27 5.60
N GLU A 33 11.83 -2.46 5.40
CA GLU A 33 11.82 -3.10 4.09
C GLU A 33 10.92 -2.37 3.09
N ILE A 34 9.77 -1.86 3.54
CA ILE A 34 8.88 -1.02 2.72
C ILE A 34 9.62 0.23 2.24
N GLU A 35 10.33 0.95 3.11
CA GLU A 35 11.13 2.13 2.75
C GLU A 35 12.32 1.81 1.82
N ARG A 36 12.77 0.55 1.81
CA ARG A 36 13.80 0.05 0.88
C ARG A 36 13.22 -0.30 -0.48
N LEU A 37 12.06 -0.94 -0.51
CA LEU A 37 11.39 -1.43 -1.73
C LEU A 37 10.60 -0.33 -2.45
N ILE A 38 10.08 0.64 -1.70
CA ILE A 38 9.26 1.76 -2.20
C ILE A 38 9.93 3.06 -1.73
N PRO A 39 10.92 3.59 -2.47
CA PRO A 39 11.65 4.79 -2.08
C PRO A 39 10.74 6.01 -1.84
N ASP A 40 9.59 6.08 -2.51
CA ASP A 40 8.59 7.13 -2.32
C ASP A 40 8.00 7.16 -0.90
N CYS A 41 8.01 6.03 -0.18
CA CYS A 41 7.59 5.96 1.22
C CYS A 41 8.52 6.76 2.14
N ARG A 42 9.76 7.05 1.73
CA ARG A 42 10.69 7.89 2.52
C ARG A 42 10.25 9.34 2.62
N ASN A 43 9.38 9.79 1.72
CA ASN A 43 8.78 11.12 1.74
C ASN A 43 7.51 11.18 2.61
N VAL A 44 7.04 10.03 3.09
CA VAL A 44 5.89 9.92 3.98
C VAL A 44 6.40 9.87 5.41
N SER A 45 5.75 10.58 6.33
CA SER A 45 6.13 10.48 7.74
C SER A 45 5.96 9.04 8.22
N ARG A 46 6.89 8.56 9.05
CA ARG A 46 6.87 7.19 9.57
C ARG A 46 5.53 6.80 10.20
N LYS A 47 4.94 7.71 10.99
CA LYS A 47 3.63 7.51 11.63
C LYS A 47 2.52 7.26 10.60
N VAL A 48 2.45 8.06 9.55
CA VAL A 48 1.46 7.90 8.47
C VAL A 48 1.68 6.58 7.72
N LEU A 49 2.93 6.21 7.47
CA LEU A 49 3.26 4.94 6.83
C LEU A 49 2.82 3.74 7.69
N GLU A 50 3.08 3.78 8.99
CA GLU A 50 2.63 2.76 9.96
C GLU A 50 1.10 2.65 10.00
N GLU A 51 0.38 3.77 10.02
CA GLU A 51 -1.09 3.81 9.98
C GLU A 51 -1.64 3.22 8.67
N MET A 52 -1.02 3.53 7.52
CA MET A 52 -1.40 2.96 6.22
C MET A 52 -1.21 1.45 6.18
N VAL A 53 -0.05 0.96 6.63
CA VAL A 53 0.28 -0.47 6.69
C VAL A 53 -0.69 -1.21 7.62
N ALA A 54 -0.97 -0.66 8.80
CA ALA A 54 -1.93 -1.23 9.74
C ALA A 54 -3.33 -1.32 9.13
N GLY A 55 -3.78 -0.24 8.47
CA GLY A 55 -5.08 -0.20 7.78
C GLY A 55 -5.19 -1.25 6.67
N ILE A 56 -4.13 -1.48 5.88
CA ILE A 56 -4.12 -2.50 4.83
C ILE A 56 -4.18 -3.91 5.42
N LYS A 57 -3.37 -4.19 6.45
CA LYS A 57 -3.38 -5.49 7.15
C LYS A 57 -4.76 -5.80 7.76
N GLN A 58 -5.40 -4.81 8.37
CA GLN A 58 -6.76 -4.95 8.92
C GLN A 58 -7.80 -5.23 7.83
N ARG A 59 -7.74 -4.54 6.68
CA ARG A 59 -8.65 -4.78 5.54
C ARG A 59 -8.46 -6.18 4.95
N GLY A 60 -7.22 -6.67 4.88
CA GLY A 60 -6.91 -8.05 4.47
C GLY A 60 -7.55 -9.08 5.40
N GLN A 61 -7.46 -8.88 6.72
CA GLN A 61 -8.04 -9.78 7.72
C GLN A 61 -9.58 -9.72 7.76
N ALA A 62 -10.17 -8.54 7.61
CA ALA A 62 -11.63 -8.37 7.60
C ALA A 62 -12.29 -9.05 6.39
N ARG A 63 -11.62 -9.03 5.22
CA ARG A 63 -12.08 -9.75 4.02
C ARG A 63 -12.02 -11.28 4.18
N SER A 64 -11.02 -11.81 4.88
CA SER A 64 -10.93 -13.26 5.15
C SER A 64 -11.99 -13.78 6.12
N ARG A 65 -12.50 -12.95 7.04
CA ARG A 65 -13.55 -13.38 7.99
C ARG A 65 -14.95 -13.54 7.37
N HIS A 66 -15.22 -12.89 6.24
CA HIS A 66 -16.53 -13.00 5.58
C HIS A 66 -16.68 -14.20 4.64
N MET A 67 -15.60 -14.91 4.28
CA MET A 67 -15.68 -16.10 3.43
C MET A 67 -15.84 -17.43 4.18
N GLN A 68 -15.97 -17.43 5.51
CA GLN A 68 -16.09 -18.65 6.32
C GLN A 68 -17.44 -18.82 7.04
N ALA A 69 -18.45 -18.01 6.74
CA ALA A 69 -19.75 -18.03 7.43
C ALA A 69 -20.92 -18.62 6.62
N ASN A 70 -20.68 -19.23 5.46
CA ASN A 70 -21.69 -19.92 4.64
C ASN A 70 -21.19 -21.32 4.24
N GLY A 71 -21.00 -22.19 5.23
CA GLY A 71 -20.75 -23.62 5.06
C GLY A 71 -21.66 -24.41 5.97
#